data_AF-V7FRX6-F1
#
_entry.id   AF-V7FRX6-F1
#
_cell.length_a   1.000
_cell.length_b   1.000
_cell.length_c   1.000
_cell.angle_alpha   90.00
_cell.angle_beta   90.00
_cell.angle_gamma   90.00
#
_symmetry.space_group_name_H-M   'P 1'
#
loop_
_entity.id
_entity.type
_entity.pdbx_description
1 polymer ?
#
loop_
_entity_poly.entity_id
_entity_poly.type
_entity_poly.pdbx_seq_one_letter_code
_entity_poly.pdbx_strand_id
1 'polypeptide(L)' 'MCRPLILRCQVLGQPLQHIAYETLALTKMNWNNTQFDNGMPITIATARQVGQVLKYLGDGQEIAPRYSFYM' A
#
# COMPACT_ATOMS: atom_id res chain seq x y z
N MET A 1 -0.85 2.18 21.36
CA MET A 1 -1.26 3.57 21.06
C MET A 1 -1.91 3.57 19.67
N CYS A 2 -3.12 4.10 19.54
CA CYS A 2 -3.80 4.17 18.24
C CYS A 2 -3.15 5.29 17.41
N ARG A 3 -2.60 4.97 16.22
CA ARG A 3 -1.94 5.96 15.35
C ARG A 3 -2.84 6.24 14.14
N PRO A 4 -3.51 7.40 14.07
CA PRO A 4 -4.45 7.68 13.00
C PRO A 4 -3.75 7.87 11.66
N LEU A 5 -4.47 7.57 10.58
CA LEU A 5 -4.10 7.96 9.23
C LEU A 5 -4.60 9.37 8.94
N ILE A 6 -3.69 10.25 8.53
CA ILE A 6 -4.01 11.62 8.13
C ILE A 6 -4.11 11.65 6.61
N LEU A 7 -5.27 12.02 6.08
CA LEU A 7 -5.49 12.17 4.65
C LEU A 7 -5.31 13.63 4.26
N ARG A 8 -4.45 13.86 3.26
CA ARG A 8 -4.27 15.17 2.61
C ARG A 8 -4.63 15.03 1.13
N CYS A 9 -5.85 15.41 0.78
CA CYS A 9 -6.31 15.38 -0.59
C CYS A 9 -5.82 16.63 -1.33
N GLN A 10 -5.09 16.45 -2.44
CA GLN A 10 -4.67 17.56 -3.29
C GLN A 10 -5.76 18.00 -4.25
N VAL A 11 -6.46 17.03 -4.85
CA VAL A 11 -7.62 17.26 -5.73
C VAL A 11 -8.69 16.25 -5.34
N LEU A 12 -9.94 16.70 -5.27
CA LEU A 12 -11.08 15.85 -4.96
C LEU A 12 -11.89 15.61 -6.24
N GLY A 13 -11.98 14.35 -6.67
CA GLY A 13 -12.93 13.90 -7.71
C GLY A 13 -14.25 13.36 -7.14
N GLN A 14 -14.32 13.17 -5.82
CA GLN A 14 -15.48 12.68 -5.07
C GLN A 14 -15.43 13.21 -3.63
N PRO A 15 -16.52 13.08 -2.84
CA PRO A 15 -16.55 13.53 -1.45
C PRO A 15 -15.43 12.91 -0.61
N LEU A 16 -14.86 13.69 0.32
CA LEU A 16 -13.76 13.26 1.18
C LEU A 16 -14.10 11.99 1.99
N GLN A 17 -15.36 11.86 2.40
CA GLN A 17 -15.84 10.69 3.15
C GLN A 17 -15.70 9.40 2.34
N HIS A 18 -15.91 9.44 1.02
CA HIS A 18 -15.75 8.28 0.16
C HIS A 18 -14.27 7.90 0.06
N ILE A 19 -13.39 8.87 -0.17
CA ILE A 19 -11.93 8.66 -0.18
C ILE A 19 -11.45 8.07 1.16
N ALA A 20 -11.98 8.56 2.27
CA ALA A 20 -11.65 8.05 3.59
C ALA A 20 -12.12 6.60 3.78
N TYR A 21 -13.33 6.26 3.33
CA TYR A 21 -13.85 4.89 3.37
C TYR A 21 -13.02 3.94 2.51
N GLU A 22 -12.71 4.32 1.28
CA GLU A 22 -11.87 3.54 0.37
C GLU A 22 -10.47 3.35 0.95
N THR A 23 -9.86 4.42 1.49
CA THR A 23 -8.54 4.34 2.12
C THR A 23 -8.56 3.42 3.34
N LEU A 24 -9.61 3.49 4.17
CA LEU A 24 -9.79 2.60 5.31
C LEU A 24 -9.99 1.15 4.88
N ALA A 25 -10.72 0.90 3.80
CA ALA A 25 -10.91 -0.44 3.22
C ALA A 25 -9.59 -1.01 2.70
N LEU A 26 -8.77 -0.18 2.05
CA LEU A 26 -7.43 -0.58 1.58
C LEU A 26 -6.49 -0.97 2.73
N THR A 27 -6.69 -0.49 3.96
CA THR A 27 -5.90 -0.97 5.11
C THR A 27 -6.28 -2.38 5.54
N LYS A 28 -7.40 -2.92 5.04
CA LYS A 28 -7.93 -4.24 5.42
C LYS A 28 -7.76 -5.28 4.34
N MET A 29 -7.43 -4.84 3.13
CA MET A 29 -7.08 -5.73 2.03
C MET A 29 -5.65 -6.20 2.22
N ASN A 30 -5.43 -7.25 3.00
CA ASN A 30 -4.17 -7.99 2.99
C ASN A 30 -4.45 -9.39 2.46
N TRP A 31 -3.78 -9.76 1.37
CA TRP A 31 -3.93 -11.09 0.77
C TRP A 31 -2.90 -12.11 1.32
N ASN A 32 -1.86 -11.61 1.97
CA ASN A 32 -0.79 -12.41 2.57
C ASN A 32 -1.11 -12.86 4.01
N ASN A 33 -2.06 -12.22 4.68
CA ASN A 33 -2.49 -12.62 6.02
C ASN A 33 -3.96 -12.23 6.29
N THR A 34 -4.55 -12.84 7.33
CA THR A 34 -5.93 -12.59 7.76
C THR A 34 -6.06 -11.47 8.79
N GLN A 35 -4.98 -10.72 9.06
CA GLN A 35 -4.97 -9.66 10.07
C GLN A 35 -5.68 -8.42 9.52
N PHE A 36 -6.59 -7.88 10.34
CA PHE A 36 -7.49 -6.79 9.93
C PHE A 36 -7.10 -5.43 10.52
N ASP A 37 -6.05 -5.40 11.32
CA ASP A 37 -5.51 -4.26 12.06
C ASP A 37 -4.26 -3.65 11.41
N ASN A 38 -4.00 -3.99 10.15
CA ASN A 38 -2.95 -3.36 9.37
C ASN A 38 -3.18 -1.84 9.31
N GLY A 39 -2.19 -1.07 9.76
CA GLY A 39 -2.30 0.39 9.94
C GLY A 39 -2.06 1.21 8.66
N MET A 40 -1.65 0.59 7.56
CA MET A 40 -1.33 1.26 6.29
C MET A 40 -2.17 0.68 5.15
N PRO A 41 -2.62 1.51 4.18
CA PRO A 41 -3.25 1.02 2.96
C PRO A 41 -2.33 0.06 2.19
N ILE A 42 -2.88 -1.05 1.66
CA ILE A 42 -2.09 -2.07 0.95
C ILE A 42 -1.27 -1.48 -0.20
N THR A 43 -1.79 -0.49 -0.93
CA THR A 43 -1.05 0.17 -2.03
C THR A 43 0.31 0.72 -1.58
N ILE A 44 0.37 1.36 -0.41
CA ILE A 44 1.61 1.89 0.16
C ILE A 44 2.47 0.79 0.76
N ALA A 45 1.85 -0.17 1.45
CA ALA A 45 2.56 -1.29 2.06
C ALA A 45 3.29 -2.14 1.00
N THR A 46 2.58 -2.53 -0.06
CA THR A 46 3.11 -3.24 -1.23
C THR A 46 4.26 -2.50 -1.88
N ALA A 47 4.08 -1.21 -2.19
CA ALA A 47 5.12 -0.42 -2.84
C ALA A 47 6.41 -0.36 -2.00
N ARG A 48 6.28 -0.24 -0.66
CA ARG A 48 7.42 -0.30 0.25
C ARG A 48 8.09 -1.67 0.25
N GLN A 49 7.32 -2.75 0.33
CA GLN A 49 7.86 -4.11 0.32
C GLN A 49 8.61 -4.40 -0.99
N VAL A 50 7.99 -4.13 -2.13
CA VAL A 50 8.63 -4.25 -3.46
C VAL A 50 9.93 -3.43 -3.50
N GLY A 51 9.89 -2.18 -3.07
CA GLY A 51 11.09 -1.33 -3.01
C GLY A 51 12.21 -1.88 -2.12
N GLN A 52 11.89 -2.53 -1.01
CA GLN A 52 12.88 -3.18 -0.14
C GLN A 52 13.56 -4.38 -0.81
N VAL A 53 12.89 -5.05 -1.74
CA VAL A 53 13.48 -6.12 -2.54
C VAL A 53 14.31 -5.55 -3.69
N LEU A 54 13.72 -4.64 -4.48
CA LEU A 54 14.34 -4.10 -5.69
C LEU A 54 15.62 -3.30 -5.43
N LYS A 55 15.81 -2.72 -4.23
CA LYS A 55 17.01 -1.93 -3.89
C LYS A 55 18.32 -2.73 -3.92
N TYR A 56 18.27 -4.06 -3.96
CA TYR A 56 19.44 -4.93 -4.02
C TYR A 56 19.77 -5.44 -5.44
N LEU A 57 19.00 -5.02 -6.44
CA LEU A 57 19.28 -5.39 -7.83
C LEU A 57 20.48 -4.62 -8.36
N GLY A 58 21.34 -5.32 -9.10
CA GLY A 58 22.43 -4.72 -9.84
C GLY A 58 21.96 -4.05 -11.13
N ASP A 59 22.83 -3.24 -11.74
CA ASP A 59 22.55 -2.60 -13.02
C ASP A 59 22.26 -3.64 -14.11
N GLY A 60 21.21 -3.41 -14.89
CA GLY A 60 20.82 -4.28 -16.00
C GLY A 60 20.15 -5.60 -15.61
N GLN A 61 19.90 -5.84 -14.33
CA GLN A 61 19.20 -7.05 -13.88
C GLN A 61 17.70 -6.97 -14.23
N GLU A 62 17.15 -8.06 -14.77
CA GLU A 62 15.74 -8.10 -15.15
C GLU A 62 14.81 -8.01 -13.92
N ILE A 63 13.76 -7.19 -14.06
CA ILE A 63 12.74 -6.99 -13.04
C ILE A 63 11.48 -7.77 -13.45
N ALA A 64 10.94 -8.57 -12.53
CA ALA A 64 9.67 -9.24 -12.77
C ALA A 64 8.53 -8.20 -12.87
N PRO A 65 7.67 -8.28 -13.90
CA PRO A 65 6.71 -7.22 -14.18
C PRO A 65 5.51 -7.19 -13.21
N ARG A 66 5.30 -8.26 -12.44
CA ARG A 66 4.15 -8.37 -11.51
C ARG A 66 4.61 -8.20 -10.08
N TYR A 67 3.93 -7.32 -9.35
CA TYR A 67 4.24 -7.06 -7.94
C TYR A 67 4.10 -8.32 -7.05
N SER A 68 3.28 -9.29 -7.45
CA SER A 68 3.05 -10.54 -6.72
C SER A 68 4.30 -11.41 -6.58
N PHE A 69 5.34 -11.19 -7.40
CA PHE A 69 6.62 -11.88 -7.26
C PHE A 69 7.50 -11.35 -6.12
N TYR A 70 7.07 -10.25 -5.48
CA TYR A 70 7.78 -9.59 -4.38
C TYR A 70 7.01 -9.63 -3.05
N MET A 71 5.89 -10.37 -3.05
CA MET A 71 4.90 -10.42 -1.97
C MET A 71 5.14 -11.58 -1.02
#